data_AF-A0A6X8TSI9-F1
#
_entry.id   AF-A0A6X8TSI9-F1
#
_cell.length_a   1.000
_cell.length_b   1.000
_cell.length_c   1.000
_cell.angle_alpha   90.00
_cell.angle_beta   90.00
_cell.angle_gamma   90.00
#
_symmetry.space_group_name_H-M   'P 1'
#
loop_
_entity.id
_entity.type
_entity.pdbx_description
1 polymer ?
#
loop_
_entity_poly.entity_id
_entity_poly.type
_entity_poly.pdbx_seq_one_letter_code
_entity_poly.pdbx_strand_id
1 'polypeptide(L)'
;MTKEIVTFKGFNKDLKCRDFQFEIGKTFHHDGKVEACGSGFHACECPFDVFSYYSPADSRFAETISFGITDREEDGDTKIASASITIKAELTLPQFIQRGIEWIWSKIDKSLEQQIMCGNWSAATNTGDWSAATNTGNWSAATNTGNRSAAEVSGSQSVAAAFGIEGKARASEGGAIVLCYRDEDGELIHIRASKVGENGIMPNTWYQLNEDGEFVACE
;
A
#
# COMPACT_ATOMS: atom_id res chain seq x y z
N MET A 1 28.41 18.86 6.40
CA MET A 1 27.85 17.51 6.62
C MET A 1 27.01 17.18 5.41
N THR A 2 27.21 16.03 4.78
CA THR A 2 26.33 15.53 3.71
C THR A 2 24.96 15.21 4.30
N LYS A 3 23.88 15.59 3.60
CA LYS A 3 22.50 15.36 4.06
C LYS A 3 22.24 13.85 4.14
N GLU A 4 21.84 13.38 5.31
CA GLU A 4 21.34 12.02 5.52
C GLU A 4 19.84 11.98 5.27
N ILE A 5 19.37 10.98 4.52
CA ILE A 5 17.97 10.80 4.15
C ILE A 5 17.54 9.41 4.60
N VAL A 6 16.51 9.35 5.46
CA VAL A 6 15.87 8.08 5.79
C VAL A 6 15.16 7.57 4.54
N THR A 7 15.51 6.36 4.14
CA THR A 7 15.02 5.72 2.93
C THR A 7 14.73 4.25 3.19
N PHE A 8 14.02 3.62 2.28
CA PHE A 8 13.55 2.25 2.38
C PHE A 8 13.97 1.48 1.15
N LYS A 9 14.39 0.23 1.34
CA LYS A 9 14.93 -0.59 0.27
C LYS A 9 14.41 -2.02 0.33
N GLY A 10 14.05 -2.54 -0.83
CA GLY A 10 13.79 -3.95 -1.07
C GLY A 10 15.02 -4.68 -1.60
N PHE A 11 15.07 -5.98 -1.34
CA PHE A 11 16.09 -6.91 -1.81
C PHE A 11 15.44 -8.24 -2.18
N ASN A 12 16.15 -9.08 -2.95
CA ASN A 12 15.76 -10.48 -3.07
C ASN A 12 15.99 -11.25 -1.75
N LYS A 13 15.62 -12.54 -1.72
CA LYS A 13 15.73 -13.41 -0.53
C LYS A 13 17.15 -13.51 0.05
N ASP A 14 18.16 -13.29 -0.79
CA ASP A 14 19.58 -13.34 -0.44
C ASP A 14 20.18 -11.97 -0.04
N LEU A 15 19.36 -10.92 0.16
CA LEU A 15 19.81 -9.54 0.40
C LEU A 15 20.66 -8.96 -0.76
N LYS A 16 20.34 -9.33 -2.00
CA LYS A 16 20.97 -8.74 -3.19
C LYS A 16 20.03 -7.78 -3.91
N CYS A 17 20.63 -6.78 -4.54
CA CYS A 17 20.00 -5.95 -5.57
C CYS A 17 20.87 -6.05 -6.81
N ARG A 18 20.34 -6.70 -7.86
CA ARG A 18 21.13 -7.14 -9.03
C ARG A 18 22.35 -7.96 -8.56
N ASP A 19 23.55 -7.57 -8.96
CA ASP A 19 24.79 -8.29 -8.65
C ASP A 19 25.46 -7.83 -7.34
N PHE A 20 24.90 -6.84 -6.65
CA PHE A 20 25.49 -6.31 -5.42
C PHE A 20 24.89 -6.97 -4.16
N GLN A 21 25.76 -7.47 -3.28
CA GLN A 21 25.40 -8.10 -2.01
C GLN A 21 25.35 -7.06 -0.88
N PHE A 22 24.24 -7.01 -0.17
CA PHE A 22 24.08 -6.18 1.03
C PHE A 22 24.09 -7.03 2.31
N GLU A 23 24.28 -6.36 3.44
CA GLU A 23 24.23 -6.94 4.77
C GLU A 23 23.61 -5.94 5.74
N ILE A 24 22.74 -6.44 6.63
CA ILE A 24 22.09 -5.62 7.66
C ILE A 24 23.16 -5.10 8.64
N GLY A 25 23.03 -3.84 9.04
CA GLY A 25 23.96 -3.13 9.92
C GLY A 25 25.18 -2.53 9.23
N LYS A 26 25.39 -2.77 7.93
CA LYS A 26 26.57 -2.29 7.20
C LYS A 26 26.30 -1.05 6.35
N THR A 27 27.38 -0.30 6.12
CA THR A 27 27.44 0.85 5.22
C THR A 27 28.20 0.47 3.96
N PHE A 28 27.68 0.91 2.82
CA PHE A 28 28.26 0.65 1.50
C PHE A 28 28.50 1.96 0.77
N HIS A 29 29.55 1.97 -0.06
CA HIS A 29 29.97 3.12 -0.86
C HIS A 29 30.04 2.72 -2.33
N HIS A 30 29.53 3.59 -3.20
CA HIS A 30 29.56 3.41 -4.64
C HIS A 30 30.66 4.29 -5.23
N ASP A 31 31.54 3.67 -6.02
CA ASP A 31 32.56 4.38 -6.79
C ASP A 31 31.99 4.75 -8.17
N GLY A 32 31.99 6.04 -8.50
CA GLY A 32 31.57 6.54 -9.80
C GLY A 32 30.50 7.63 -9.73
N LYS A 33 29.94 7.97 -10.91
CA LYS A 33 28.85 8.93 -11.03
C LYS A 33 27.59 8.32 -10.42
N VAL A 34 26.85 9.10 -9.63
CA VAL A 34 25.51 8.73 -9.14
C VAL A 34 24.48 9.30 -10.09
N GLU A 35 23.58 8.45 -10.59
CA GLU A 35 22.54 8.84 -11.56
C GLU A 35 21.27 8.05 -11.27
N ALA A 36 20.14 8.74 -11.15
CA ALA A 36 18.84 8.11 -10.95
C ALA A 36 18.59 7.10 -12.07
N CYS A 37 18.16 5.88 -11.71
CA CYS A 37 17.99 4.74 -12.62
C CYS A 37 19.26 4.21 -13.33
N GLY A 38 20.38 4.93 -13.35
CA GLY A 38 21.64 4.55 -13.98
C GLY A 38 22.63 3.87 -13.03
N SER A 39 23.00 4.53 -11.93
CA SER A 39 24.12 4.12 -11.06
C SER A 39 24.00 4.66 -9.64
N GLY A 40 24.71 4.04 -8.70
CA GLY A 40 24.58 4.29 -7.26
C GLY A 40 23.63 3.32 -6.57
N PHE A 41 23.35 3.58 -5.29
CA PHE A 41 22.43 2.77 -4.50
C PHE A 41 21.02 3.34 -4.54
N HIS A 42 20.08 2.58 -5.09
CA HIS A 42 18.68 2.98 -5.15
C HIS A 42 17.90 2.59 -3.90
N ALA A 43 17.13 3.52 -3.37
CA ALA A 43 16.17 3.37 -2.28
C ALA A 43 15.05 4.42 -2.43
N CYS A 44 13.93 4.28 -1.71
CA CYS A 44 12.80 5.21 -1.78
C CYS A 44 12.61 5.97 -0.47
N GLU A 45 12.21 7.25 -0.50
CA GLU A 45 11.86 7.98 0.74
C GLU A 45 10.51 7.49 1.30
N CYS A 46 9.54 7.17 0.43
CA CYS A 46 8.28 6.52 0.77
C CYS A 46 8.46 4.98 0.72
N PRO A 47 8.14 4.25 1.80
CA PRO A 47 8.16 2.79 1.80
C PRO A 47 7.34 2.15 0.69
N PHE A 48 6.15 2.68 0.38
CA PHE A 48 5.23 2.03 -0.57
C PHE A 48 5.72 2.06 -2.01
N ASP A 49 6.53 3.05 -2.39
CA ASP A 49 7.13 3.10 -3.73
C ASP A 49 8.11 1.95 -3.95
N VAL A 50 8.65 1.35 -2.88
CA VAL A 50 9.52 0.16 -2.98
C VAL A 50 8.76 -1.03 -3.60
N PHE A 51 7.44 -1.12 -3.41
CA PHE A 51 6.63 -2.21 -3.94
C PHE A 51 6.51 -2.18 -5.47
N SER A 52 6.74 -1.03 -6.11
CA SER A 52 6.85 -0.91 -7.57
C SER A 52 8.06 -1.65 -8.14
N TYR A 53 9.07 -1.93 -7.30
CA TYR A 53 10.34 -2.55 -7.70
C TYR A 53 10.55 -3.94 -7.08
N TYR A 54 9.93 -4.22 -5.94
CA TYR A 54 10.11 -5.44 -5.16
C TYR A 54 8.76 -5.97 -4.67
N SER A 55 8.38 -7.16 -5.14
CA SER A 55 7.14 -7.81 -4.69
C SER A 55 7.18 -8.09 -3.17
N PRO A 56 6.15 -7.71 -2.41
CA PRO A 56 6.08 -7.97 -0.97
C PRO A 56 6.05 -9.45 -0.59
N ALA A 57 5.67 -10.34 -1.53
CA ALA A 57 5.61 -11.78 -1.29
C ALA A 57 6.99 -12.46 -1.34
N ASP A 58 7.92 -11.91 -2.14
CA ASP A 58 9.20 -12.57 -2.46
C ASP A 58 10.44 -11.78 -2.06
N SER A 59 10.26 -10.60 -1.47
CA SER A 59 11.34 -9.67 -1.17
C SER A 59 11.54 -9.48 0.33
N ARG A 60 12.75 -9.05 0.68
CA ARG A 60 13.12 -8.61 2.03
C ARG A 60 13.22 -7.09 2.03
N PHE A 61 12.90 -6.47 3.16
CA PHE A 61 12.80 -5.01 3.25
C PHE A 61 13.62 -4.47 4.41
N ALA A 62 14.22 -3.29 4.23
CA ALA A 62 14.99 -2.63 5.29
C ALA A 62 14.72 -1.13 5.34
N GLU A 63 14.85 -0.59 6.56
CA GLU A 63 15.11 0.83 6.77
C GLU A 63 16.59 1.11 6.48
N THR A 64 16.86 2.20 5.78
CA THR A 64 18.19 2.58 5.33
C THR A 64 18.44 4.07 5.52
N ILE A 65 19.70 4.46 5.57
CA ILE A 65 20.10 5.87 5.49
C ILE A 65 20.90 6.04 4.21
N SER A 66 20.39 6.86 3.30
CA SER A 66 21.05 7.25 2.07
C SER A 66 21.74 8.60 2.25
N PHE A 67 22.99 8.70 1.84
CA PHE A 67 23.80 9.90 2.04
C PHE A 67 24.92 10.02 0.99
N GLY A 68 25.64 11.15 1.02
CA GLY A 68 26.62 11.52 0.00
C GLY A 68 25.98 12.28 -1.15
N ILE A 69 26.52 12.11 -2.37
CA ILE A 69 25.90 12.64 -3.59
C ILE A 69 24.60 11.84 -3.83
N THR A 70 23.51 12.54 -4.11
CA THR A 70 22.22 11.93 -4.43
C THR A 70 21.65 12.49 -5.73
N ASP A 71 20.85 11.69 -6.41
CA ASP A 71 20.14 12.06 -7.64
C ASP A 71 18.71 11.50 -7.62
N ARG A 72 17.78 12.19 -8.29
CA ARG A 72 16.35 11.84 -8.34
C ARG A 72 15.75 12.18 -9.69
N GLU A 73 14.73 11.43 -10.10
CA GLU A 73 13.91 11.78 -11.28
C GLU A 73 12.92 12.89 -10.90
N GLU A 74 12.71 13.86 -11.79
CA GLU A 74 11.91 15.07 -11.51
C GLU A 74 10.40 14.78 -11.48
N ASP A 75 9.93 13.90 -12.38
CA ASP A 75 8.54 13.43 -12.47
C ASP A 75 8.37 11.97 -11.99
N GLY A 76 9.35 11.46 -11.25
CA GLY A 76 9.36 10.09 -10.72
C GLY A 76 8.65 9.93 -9.38
N ASP A 77 8.65 8.69 -8.88
CA ASP A 77 8.28 8.39 -7.50
C ASP A 77 9.37 8.88 -6.51
N THR A 78 9.27 8.51 -5.23
CA THR A 78 10.24 8.97 -4.21
C THR A 78 11.59 8.24 -4.25
N LYS A 79 11.86 7.47 -5.30
CA LYS A 79 13.14 6.79 -5.50
C LYS A 79 14.28 7.79 -5.67
N ILE A 80 15.38 7.51 -5.00
CA ILE A 80 16.64 8.23 -5.14
C ILE A 80 17.78 7.26 -5.43
N ALA A 81 18.82 7.75 -6.09
CA ALA A 81 20.14 7.12 -6.14
C ALA A 81 21.07 7.83 -5.14
N SER A 82 21.91 7.10 -4.41
CA SER A 82 22.90 7.67 -3.50
C SER A 82 24.30 7.08 -3.71
N ALA A 83 25.33 7.87 -3.38
CA ALA A 83 26.71 7.43 -3.34
C ALA A 83 26.99 6.48 -2.18
N SER A 84 26.21 6.57 -1.10
CA SER A 84 26.40 5.75 0.09
C SER A 84 25.06 5.41 0.73
N ILE A 85 25.00 4.19 1.28
CA ILE A 85 23.80 3.68 1.94
C ILE A 85 24.19 2.83 3.14
N THR A 86 23.53 3.08 4.28
CA THR A 86 23.59 2.22 5.46
C THR A 86 22.32 1.40 5.55
N ILE A 87 22.42 0.08 5.59
CA ILE A 87 21.28 -0.82 5.79
C ILE A 87 21.07 -0.98 7.29
N LYS A 88 20.12 -0.27 7.90
CA LYS A 88 20.04 -0.20 9.37
C LYS A 88 19.50 -1.49 9.98
N ALA A 89 18.28 -1.84 9.59
CA ALA A 89 17.55 -2.95 10.17
C ALA A 89 16.59 -3.51 9.11
N GLU A 90 16.49 -4.84 9.09
CA GLU A 90 15.45 -5.52 8.35
C GLU A 90 14.10 -5.29 9.04
N LEU A 91 13.07 -5.09 8.24
CA LEU A 91 11.70 -4.87 8.67
C LEU A 91 10.84 -6.04 8.19
N THR A 92 9.97 -6.54 9.07
CA THR A 92 8.88 -7.41 8.64
C THR A 92 7.91 -6.63 7.75
N LEU A 93 7.16 -7.31 6.88
CA LEU A 93 6.17 -6.64 6.02
C LEU A 93 5.18 -5.77 6.82
N PRO A 94 4.62 -6.22 7.97
CA PRO A 94 3.80 -5.35 8.81
C PRO A 94 4.52 -4.09 9.32
N GLN A 95 5.78 -4.22 9.76
CA GLN A 95 6.57 -3.06 10.19
C GLN A 95 6.84 -2.11 9.04
N PHE A 96 7.12 -2.63 7.85
CA PHE A 96 7.36 -1.85 6.65
C PHE A 96 6.12 -1.07 6.21
N ILE A 97 4.94 -1.71 6.26
CA ILE A 97 3.64 -1.06 6.01
C ILE A 97 3.40 0.06 7.04
N GLN A 98 3.67 -0.21 8.32
CA GLN A 98 3.54 0.80 9.38
C GLN A 98 4.41 2.04 9.10
N ARG A 99 5.64 1.87 8.57
CA ARG A 99 6.48 3.01 8.16
C ARG A 99 5.90 3.77 6.98
N GLY A 100 5.24 3.09 6.05
CA GLY A 100 4.54 3.73 4.93
C GLY A 100 3.42 4.65 5.42
N ILE A 101 2.64 4.15 6.37
CA ILE A 101 1.58 4.92 7.05
C ILE A 101 2.18 6.13 7.77
N GLU A 102 3.23 5.95 8.57
CA GLU A 102 3.93 7.05 9.28
C GLU A 102 4.48 8.13 8.32
N TRP A 103 5.03 7.71 7.18
CA TRP A 103 5.52 8.63 6.17
C TRP A 103 4.38 9.47 5.59
N ILE A 104 3.24 8.86 5.24
CA ILE A 104 2.05 9.59 4.78
C ILE A 104 1.60 10.60 5.84
N TRP A 105 1.49 10.18 7.11
CA TRP A 105 1.16 11.07 8.22
C TRP A 105 2.14 12.24 8.38
N SER A 106 3.40 12.07 8.00
CA SER A 106 4.40 13.14 8.03
C SER A 106 4.23 14.19 6.92
N LYS A 107 3.57 13.82 5.81
CA LYS A 107 3.31 14.70 4.66
C LYS A 107 1.99 15.46 4.77
N ILE A 108 1.08 15.01 5.64
CA ILE A 108 -0.19 15.67 5.88
C ILE A 108 0.04 16.96 6.68
N ASP A 109 -0.53 18.07 6.19
CA ASP A 109 -0.57 19.35 6.91
C ASP A 109 -1.53 19.25 8.09
N LYS A 110 -0.96 19.20 9.30
CA LYS A 110 -1.70 19.05 10.56
C LYS A 110 -2.46 20.32 10.98
N SER A 111 -2.32 21.42 10.23
CA SER A 111 -3.03 22.69 10.49
C SER A 111 -4.38 22.79 9.76
N LEU A 112 -4.63 21.93 8.77
CA LEU A 112 -5.95 21.75 8.18
C LEU A 112 -6.80 20.89 9.12
N GLU A 113 -7.94 21.42 9.54
CA GLU A 113 -8.94 20.70 10.34
C GLU A 113 -9.56 19.58 9.47
N GLN A 114 -8.87 18.44 9.40
CA GLN A 114 -9.37 17.24 8.74
C GLN A 114 -9.80 16.23 9.80
N GLN A 115 -11.03 15.74 9.62
CA GLN A 115 -11.65 14.71 10.43
C GLN A 115 -10.83 13.41 10.34
N ILE A 116 -9.84 13.29 11.21
CA ILE A 116 -9.39 11.98 11.67
C ILE A 116 -10.61 11.40 12.40
N MET A 117 -11.35 10.52 11.74
CA MET A 117 -12.47 9.79 12.35
C MET A 117 -11.92 8.71 13.29
N CYS A 118 -11.30 9.13 14.40
CA CYS A 118 -10.92 8.27 15.51
C CYS A 118 -12.13 8.10 16.44
N GLY A 119 -12.66 6.89 16.54
CA GLY A 119 -13.78 6.56 17.43
C GLY A 119 -14.53 5.30 17.00
N ASN A 120 -15.41 4.78 17.86
CA ASN A 120 -16.39 3.77 17.43
C ASN A 120 -17.36 4.41 16.42
N TRP A 121 -17.84 3.64 15.43
CA TRP A 121 -18.73 4.14 14.36
C TRP A 121 -18.10 5.12 13.36
N SER A 122 -16.81 4.96 13.05
CA SER A 122 -16.12 5.76 12.02
C SER A 122 -16.57 5.39 10.60
N ALA A 123 -16.51 6.36 9.67
CA ALA A 123 -16.74 6.15 8.24
C ALA A 123 -15.58 6.75 7.43
N ALA A 124 -15.07 6.01 6.45
CA ALA A 124 -14.07 6.48 5.48
C ALA A 124 -14.67 6.42 4.07
N THR A 125 -14.63 7.53 3.34
CA THR A 125 -15.18 7.65 1.98
C THR A 125 -14.14 8.25 1.05
N ASN A 126 -13.71 7.48 0.04
CA ASN A 126 -12.82 7.96 -1.00
C ASN A 126 -13.53 7.92 -2.37
N THR A 127 -13.16 8.86 -3.23
CA THR A 127 -13.67 8.97 -4.61
C THR A 127 -12.50 9.13 -5.58
N GLY A 128 -12.60 8.53 -6.77
CA GLY A 128 -11.58 8.57 -7.81
C GLY A 128 -11.03 7.18 -8.16
N ASP A 129 -10.46 7.06 -9.36
CA ASP A 129 -9.93 5.79 -9.87
C ASP A 129 -8.69 5.35 -9.08
N TRP A 130 -8.53 4.03 -8.88
CA TRP A 130 -7.41 3.41 -8.16
C TRP A 130 -7.27 3.82 -6.70
N SER A 131 -8.35 4.27 -6.09
CA SER A 131 -8.39 4.65 -4.67
C SER A 131 -8.54 3.43 -3.77
N ALA A 132 -8.08 3.54 -2.52
CA ALA A 132 -8.31 2.56 -1.46
C ALA A 132 -8.88 3.24 -0.22
N ALA A 133 -9.91 2.66 0.40
CA ALA A 133 -10.48 3.12 1.67
C ALA A 133 -10.39 2.00 2.71
N THR A 134 -9.68 2.24 3.81
CA THR A 134 -9.49 1.27 4.90
C THR A 134 -10.00 1.85 6.20
N ASN A 135 -10.81 1.09 6.94
CA ASN A 135 -11.28 1.49 8.25
C ASN A 135 -11.11 0.35 9.28
N THR A 136 -10.84 0.71 10.53
CA THR A 136 -10.56 -0.24 11.61
C THR A 136 -11.43 0.08 12.82
N GLY A 137 -11.83 -0.93 13.59
CA GLY A 137 -12.74 -0.78 14.73
C GLY A 137 -14.17 -1.23 14.41
N ASN A 138 -14.93 -1.60 15.44
CA ASN A 138 -16.26 -2.20 15.29
C ASN A 138 -17.30 -1.18 14.81
N TRP A 139 -18.31 -1.68 14.09
CA TRP A 139 -19.43 -0.87 13.58
C TRP A 139 -19.01 0.27 12.65
N SER A 140 -17.96 0.04 11.87
CA SER A 140 -17.39 1.02 10.94
C SER A 140 -17.87 0.80 9.50
N ALA A 141 -17.71 1.84 8.67
CA ALA A 141 -17.96 1.76 7.23
C ALA A 141 -16.73 2.22 6.43
N ALA A 142 -16.40 1.50 5.36
CA ALA A 142 -15.47 1.94 4.33
C ALA A 142 -16.19 1.92 2.98
N THR A 143 -16.28 3.09 2.34
CA THR A 143 -16.97 3.27 1.07
C THR A 143 -16.01 3.80 0.02
N ASN A 144 -15.99 3.17 -1.14
CA ASN A 144 -15.12 3.60 -2.23
C ASN A 144 -15.83 3.63 -3.59
N THR A 145 -15.57 4.67 -4.38
CA THR A 145 -16.16 4.88 -5.70
C THR A 145 -15.10 5.31 -6.71
N GLY A 146 -15.06 4.62 -7.87
CA GLY A 146 -14.07 4.85 -8.93
C GLY A 146 -13.52 3.55 -9.50
N ASN A 147 -12.98 3.55 -10.71
CA ASN A 147 -12.51 2.33 -11.37
C ASN A 147 -11.35 1.71 -10.60
N ARG A 148 -11.38 0.38 -10.43
CA ARG A 148 -10.37 -0.41 -9.71
C ARG A 148 -10.18 0.01 -8.25
N SER A 149 -11.26 0.46 -7.60
CA SER A 149 -11.26 0.88 -6.20
C SER A 149 -11.36 -0.29 -5.22
N ALA A 150 -10.73 -0.18 -4.05
CA ALA A 150 -10.81 -1.18 -2.97
C ALA A 150 -11.36 -0.60 -1.65
N ALA A 151 -12.18 -1.36 -0.93
CA ALA A 151 -12.68 -1.01 0.41
C ALA A 151 -12.45 -2.15 1.42
N GLU A 152 -11.87 -1.84 2.58
CA GLU A 152 -11.60 -2.81 3.66
C GLU A 152 -12.09 -2.33 5.02
N VAL A 153 -12.76 -3.23 5.76
CA VAL A 153 -13.05 -3.05 7.20
C VAL A 153 -12.58 -4.25 8.02
N SER A 154 -11.88 -4.00 9.12
CA SER A 154 -11.33 -5.06 9.99
C SER A 154 -12.06 -5.25 11.33
N GLY A 155 -13.10 -4.45 11.59
CA GLY A 155 -13.94 -4.57 12.79
C GLY A 155 -15.14 -5.50 12.60
N SER A 156 -15.61 -6.07 13.71
CA SER A 156 -16.86 -6.85 13.70
C SER A 156 -18.07 -5.94 13.51
N GLN A 157 -19.11 -6.45 12.84
CA GLN A 157 -20.33 -5.71 12.50
C GLN A 157 -20.08 -4.49 11.59
N SER A 158 -18.93 -4.45 10.93
CA SER A 158 -18.57 -3.40 9.98
C SER A 158 -18.91 -3.79 8.54
N VAL A 159 -19.07 -2.80 7.65
CA VAL A 159 -19.41 -3.02 6.24
C VAL A 159 -18.38 -2.35 5.32
N ALA A 160 -17.82 -3.11 4.38
CA ALA A 160 -17.00 -2.59 3.28
C ALA A 160 -17.83 -2.55 1.99
N ALA A 161 -17.84 -1.42 1.29
CA ALA A 161 -18.57 -1.24 0.05
C ALA A 161 -17.72 -0.60 -1.06
N ALA A 162 -17.71 -1.21 -2.24
CA ALA A 162 -17.04 -0.67 -3.43
C ALA A 162 -17.99 -0.71 -4.63
N PHE A 163 -18.19 0.45 -5.29
CA PHE A 163 -19.20 0.62 -6.34
C PHE A 163 -18.65 0.95 -7.74
N GLY A 164 -17.33 1.00 -7.86
CA GLY A 164 -16.64 1.26 -9.12
C GLY A 164 -16.53 0.04 -10.04
N ILE A 165 -16.13 0.26 -11.29
CA ILE A 165 -15.79 -0.82 -12.23
C ILE A 165 -14.62 -1.61 -11.64
N GLU A 166 -14.69 -2.95 -11.68
CA GLU A 166 -13.70 -3.84 -11.04
C GLU A 166 -13.50 -3.58 -9.53
N GLY A 167 -14.49 -3.01 -8.83
CA GLY A 167 -14.41 -2.72 -7.40
C GLY A 167 -14.20 -3.97 -6.55
N LYS A 168 -13.37 -3.86 -5.50
CA LYS A 168 -13.03 -4.93 -4.56
C LYS A 168 -13.43 -4.59 -3.13
N ALA A 169 -13.94 -5.56 -2.38
CA ALA A 169 -14.28 -5.39 -0.97
C ALA A 169 -13.83 -6.58 -0.13
N ARG A 170 -13.40 -6.30 1.10
CA ARG A 170 -13.00 -7.29 2.10
C ARG A 170 -13.48 -6.85 3.48
N ALA A 171 -13.94 -7.81 4.28
CA ALA A 171 -14.26 -7.58 5.69
C ALA A 171 -13.80 -8.75 6.59
N SER A 172 -13.68 -8.47 7.88
CA SER A 172 -13.44 -9.49 8.92
C SER A 172 -14.70 -10.30 9.22
N GLU A 173 -14.53 -11.43 9.92
CA GLU A 173 -15.62 -12.28 10.41
C GLU A 173 -16.71 -11.47 11.15
N GLY A 174 -17.98 -11.73 10.83
CA GLY A 174 -19.11 -10.99 11.39
C GLY A 174 -19.29 -9.57 10.83
N GLY A 175 -18.46 -9.13 9.88
CA GLY A 175 -18.71 -7.96 9.02
C GLY A 175 -19.55 -8.31 7.79
N ALA A 176 -19.65 -7.38 6.84
CA ALA A 176 -20.31 -7.59 5.56
C ALA A 176 -19.60 -6.85 4.42
N ILE A 177 -19.84 -7.30 3.19
CA ILE A 177 -19.37 -6.66 1.96
C ILE A 177 -20.54 -6.27 1.07
N VAL A 178 -20.40 -5.18 0.31
CA VAL A 178 -21.32 -4.76 -0.76
C VAL A 178 -20.53 -4.42 -2.02
N LEU A 179 -20.89 -5.02 -3.14
CA LEU A 179 -20.17 -4.88 -4.41
C LEU A 179 -21.12 -4.64 -5.58
N CYS A 180 -20.62 -3.94 -6.58
CA CYS A 180 -21.28 -3.78 -7.88
C CYS A 180 -20.47 -4.45 -9.00
N TYR A 181 -21.18 -4.97 -10.00
CA TYR A 181 -20.63 -5.28 -11.31
C TYR A 181 -21.17 -4.29 -12.34
N ARG A 182 -20.27 -3.77 -13.17
CA ARG A 182 -20.55 -2.85 -14.27
C ARG A 182 -19.96 -3.42 -15.56
N ASP A 183 -20.62 -3.18 -16.69
CA ASP A 183 -20.11 -3.61 -18.00
C ASP A 183 -19.01 -2.67 -18.53
N GLU A 184 -18.53 -2.93 -19.75
CA GLU A 184 -17.44 -2.17 -20.38
C GLU A 184 -17.79 -0.70 -20.64
N ASP A 185 -19.08 -0.38 -20.78
CA ASP A 185 -19.58 1.00 -20.94
C ASP A 185 -19.79 1.70 -19.58
N GLY A 186 -19.62 0.97 -18.49
CA GLY A 186 -19.77 1.46 -17.11
C GLY A 186 -21.21 1.40 -16.58
N GLU A 187 -22.14 0.79 -17.32
CA GLU A 187 -23.53 0.61 -16.89
C GLU A 187 -23.61 -0.34 -15.70
N LEU A 188 -24.50 -0.05 -14.75
CA LEU A 188 -24.66 -0.85 -13.55
C LEU A 188 -25.52 -2.08 -13.84
N ILE A 189 -24.92 -3.27 -13.78
CA ILE A 189 -25.60 -4.54 -14.08
C ILE A 189 -26.02 -5.26 -12.81
N HIS A 190 -25.13 -5.36 -11.81
CA HIS A 190 -25.41 -6.05 -10.55
C HIS A 190 -24.96 -5.26 -9.33
N ILE A 191 -25.70 -5.44 -8.24
CA ILE A 191 -25.30 -5.08 -6.88
C ILE A 191 -25.66 -6.24 -5.94
N ARG A 192 -24.74 -6.61 -5.05
CA ARG A 192 -24.95 -7.67 -4.05
C ARG A 192 -24.34 -7.29 -2.72
N ALA A 193 -24.94 -7.81 -1.64
CA ALA A 193 -24.42 -7.72 -0.29
C ALA A 193 -24.38 -9.12 0.33
N SER A 194 -23.37 -9.40 1.15
CA SER A 194 -23.33 -10.62 1.96
C SER A 194 -22.58 -10.40 3.27
N LYS A 195 -23.02 -11.07 4.33
CA LYS A 195 -22.26 -11.17 5.57
C LYS A 195 -21.08 -12.10 5.39
N VAL A 196 -19.95 -11.71 5.97
CA VAL A 196 -18.75 -12.54 6.04
C VAL A 196 -18.97 -13.66 7.03
N GLY A 197 -18.61 -14.89 6.63
CA GLY A 197 -18.93 -16.13 7.33
C GLY A 197 -20.24 -16.78 6.86
N GLU A 198 -21.00 -16.10 5.98
CA GLU A 198 -22.26 -16.58 5.41
C GLU A 198 -22.18 -16.62 3.88
N ASN A 199 -23.05 -17.43 3.25
CA ASN A 199 -23.19 -17.52 1.78
C ASN A 199 -21.88 -17.76 1.00
N GLY A 200 -20.92 -18.46 1.61
CA GLY A 200 -19.62 -18.78 1.00
C GLY A 200 -18.59 -17.65 1.02
N ILE A 201 -18.87 -16.53 1.70
CA ILE A 201 -17.92 -15.41 1.84
C ILE A 201 -16.99 -15.66 3.02
N MET A 202 -15.71 -15.87 2.71
CA MET A 202 -14.68 -16.14 3.70
C MET A 202 -14.18 -14.83 4.32
N PRO A 203 -13.87 -14.82 5.63
CA PRO A 203 -13.25 -13.67 6.27
C PRO A 203 -11.90 -13.36 5.65
N ASN A 204 -11.56 -12.07 5.67
CA ASN A 204 -10.25 -11.58 5.25
C ASN A 204 -9.87 -11.92 3.79
N THR A 205 -10.86 -12.16 2.95
CA THR A 205 -10.68 -12.48 1.52
C THR A 205 -11.23 -11.33 0.68
N TRP A 206 -10.52 -10.96 -0.38
CA TRP A 206 -11.00 -9.95 -1.32
C TRP A 206 -11.99 -10.57 -2.30
N TYR A 207 -13.10 -9.88 -2.52
CA TYR A 207 -14.13 -10.30 -3.47
C TYR A 207 -14.41 -9.21 -4.51
N GLN A 208 -14.83 -9.67 -5.69
CA GLN A 208 -15.46 -8.89 -6.77
C GLN A 208 -16.79 -9.55 -7.14
N LEU A 209 -17.65 -8.84 -7.86
CA LEU A 209 -18.75 -9.48 -8.58
C LEU A 209 -18.32 -9.79 -10.02
N ASN A 210 -18.68 -10.98 -10.50
CA ASN A 210 -18.57 -11.34 -11.92
C ASN A 210 -19.80 -10.88 -12.72
N GLU A 211 -19.79 -11.18 -14.02
CA GLU A 211 -20.86 -10.84 -14.96
C GLU A 211 -22.23 -11.47 -14.63
N ASP A 212 -22.24 -12.59 -13.89
CA ASP A 212 -23.46 -13.26 -13.41
C ASP A 212 -23.96 -12.71 -12.05
N GLY A 213 -23.20 -11.80 -11.44
CA GLY A 213 -23.50 -11.21 -10.14
C GLY A 213 -23.21 -12.15 -8.97
N GLU A 214 -22.27 -13.08 -9.14
CA GLU A 214 -21.72 -13.95 -8.10
C GLU A 214 -20.45 -13.34 -7.50
N PHE A 215 -20.24 -13.59 -6.20
CA PHE A 215 -19.01 -13.18 -5.52
C PHE A 215 -17.85 -14.12 -5.92
N VAL A 216 -16.79 -13.54 -6.49
CA VAL A 216 -15.57 -14.26 -6.87
C VAL A 216 -14.41 -13.79 -6.01
N ALA A 217 -13.72 -14.73 -5.37
CA ALA A 217 -12.52 -14.44 -4.61
C ALA A 217 -11.39 -14.00 -5.56
N CYS A 218 -10.66 -12.95 -5.19
CA CYS A 218 -9.57 -12.40 -5.97
C CYS A 218 -8.34 -12.16 -5.10
N GLU A 219 -7.18 -12.12 -5.74
CA GLU A 219 -5.91 -11.71 -5.11
C GLU A 219 -5.83 -10.18 -4.92
#